data_AF-A0A1J3CE19-F1
#
_entry.id   AF-A0A1J3CE19-F1
#
_cell.length_a   1.000
_cell.length_b   1.000
_cell.length_c   1.000
_cell.angle_alpha   90.00
_cell.angle_beta   90.00
_cell.angle_gamma   90.00
#
_symmetry.space_group_name_H-M   'P 1'
#
loop_
_entity.id
_entity.type
_entity.pdbx_description
1 polymer ?
#
loop_
_entity_poly.entity_id
_entity_poly.type
_entity_poly.pdbx_seq_one_letter_code
_entity_poly.pdbx_strand_id
1 'polypeptide(L)'
;VHLTVSDDLEGVSAILNWLSYIPAYVGGPLPLLAPLDPPERTVEYVPENSCDPRAAIAGVKDNTGKWLGGIFDKNSFLETLEGWARTVVTG
;
A
#
# COMPACT_ATOMS: atom_id res chain seq x y z
N VAL A 1 -10.74 2.09 -14.49
CA VAL A 1 -9.62 1.13 -14.57
C VAL A 1 -8.88 1.21 -13.25
N HIS A 2 -8.64 0.09 -12.57
CA HIS A 2 -8.07 0.07 -11.22
C HIS A 2 -6.55 0.32 -11.22
N LEU A 3 -5.83 -0.27 -12.16
CA LEU A 3 -4.40 -0.08 -12.35
C LEU A 3 -4.09 -0.14 -13.85
N THR A 4 -3.16 0.68 -14.32
CA THR A 4 -2.65 0.66 -15.70
C THR A 4 -1.17 0.27 -15.66
N VAL A 5 -0.78 -0.68 -16.50
CA VAL A 5 0.59 -1.22 -16.59
C VAL A 5 1.14 -1.02 -18.01
N SER A 6 2.45 -1.13 -18.18
CA SER A 6 3.10 -0.87 -19.48
C SER A 6 3.16 -2.10 -20.39
N ASP A 7 3.17 -3.31 -19.83
CA ASP A 7 3.21 -4.57 -20.56
C ASP A 7 2.43 -5.70 -19.87
N ASP A 8 2.30 -6.83 -20.58
CA ASP A 8 1.55 -8.00 -20.11
C ASP A 8 2.17 -8.66 -18.88
N LEU A 9 3.50 -8.67 -18.75
CA LEU A 9 4.20 -9.27 -17.61
C LEU A 9 3.94 -8.47 -16.34
N GLU A 10 4.03 -7.14 -16.42
CA GLU A 10 3.63 -6.24 -15.34
C GLU A 10 2.15 -6.42 -14.98
N GLY A 11 1.28 -6.64 -15.98
CA GLY A 11 -0.14 -6.93 -15.77
C GLY A 11 -0.37 -8.21 -14.98
N VAL A 12 0.29 -9.32 -15.35
CA VAL A 12 0.21 -10.59 -14.62
C VAL A 12 0.77 -10.43 -13.21
N SER A 13 1.88 -9.71 -13.05
CA SER A 13 2.47 -9.43 -11.74
C SER A 13 1.50 -8.65 -10.84
N ALA A 14 0.84 -7.62 -11.38
CA ALA A 14 -0.16 -6.85 -10.65
C ALA A 14 -1.37 -7.69 -10.23
N ILE A 15 -1.85 -8.60 -11.09
CA ILE A 15 -2.94 -9.53 -10.76
C ILE A 15 -2.54 -10.43 -9.58
N LEU A 16 -1.35 -11.03 -9.64
CA LEU A 16 -0.86 -11.90 -8.58
C LEU A 16 -0.63 -11.13 -7.27
N ASN A 17 -0.10 -9.91 -7.35
CA ASN A 17 0.06 -9.04 -6.18
C ASN A 17 -1.29 -8.72 -5.54
N TRP A 18 -2.32 -8.41 -6.34
CA TRP A 18 -3.66 -8.19 -5.81
C TRP A 18 -4.24 -9.44 -5.14
N LEU A 19 -4.14 -10.60 -5.78
CA LEU A 19 -4.61 -11.88 -5.23
C LEU A 19 -3.91 -12.26 -3.92
N SER A 20 -2.71 -11.73 -3.65
CA SER A 20 -2.00 -11.98 -2.38
C SER A 20 -2.76 -11.47 -1.13
N TYR A 21 -3.73 -10.57 -1.31
CA TYR A 21 -4.59 -10.04 -0.25
C TYR A 21 -5.98 -10.71 -0.19
N ILE A 22 -6.28 -11.65 -1.10
CA ILE A 22 -7.61 -12.24 -1.28
C ILE A 22 -7.64 -13.70 -0.81
N PRO A 23 -8.68 -14.16 -0.10
CA PRO A 23 -8.85 -15.59 0.21
C PRO A 23 -8.86 -16.48 -1.03
N ALA A 24 -8.35 -17.70 -0.92
CA ALA A 24 -8.31 -18.65 -2.03
C ALA A 24 -9.69 -19.09 -2.53
N TYR A 25 -10.74 -18.94 -1.72
CA TYR A 25 -12.12 -19.24 -2.07
C TYR A 25 -13.10 -18.41 -1.22
N VAL A 26 -14.36 -18.32 -1.66
CA VAL A 26 -15.41 -17.56 -0.97
C VAL A 26 -15.64 -18.10 0.44
N GLY A 27 -15.50 -17.24 1.45
CA GLY A 27 -15.65 -17.60 2.86
C GLY A 27 -14.42 -18.29 3.48
N GLY A 28 -13.32 -18.43 2.73
CA GLY A 28 -12.06 -18.91 3.27
C GLY A 28 -11.34 -17.90 4.17
N PRO A 29 -10.30 -18.31 4.91
CA PRO A 29 -9.50 -17.41 5.74
C PRO A 29 -8.70 -16.42 4.89
N LEU A 30 -8.40 -15.24 5.46
CA LEU A 30 -7.48 -14.28 4.85
C LEU A 30 -6.05 -14.86 4.79
N PRO A 31 -5.29 -14.58 3.71
CA PRO A 31 -3.91 -15.02 3.57
C PRO A 31 -2.98 -14.21 4.49
N LEU A 32 -2.95 -14.57 5.78
CA LEU A 32 -2.08 -13.92 6.76
C LEU A 32 -0.63 -14.35 6.59
N LEU A 33 0.26 -13.36 6.46
CA LEU A 33 1.71 -13.56 6.41
C LEU A 33 2.35 -13.05 7.70
N ALA A 34 3.50 -13.63 8.08
CA ALA A 34 4.30 -13.08 9.15
C ALA A 34 4.85 -11.70 8.71
N PRO A 35 4.55 -10.60 9.43
CA PRO A 35 4.95 -9.28 8.99
C PRO A 35 6.46 -9.11 9.13
N LEU A 36 7.08 -8.53 8.10
CA LEU A 36 8.48 -8.11 8.16
C LEU A 36 8.62 -6.76 8.87
N ASP A 37 7.55 -5.96 8.89
CA ASP A 37 7.44 -4.71 9.61
C ASP A 37 6.80 -4.96 11.00
N PRO A 38 7.52 -4.77 12.12
CA PRO A 38 7.00 -5.13 13.44
C PRO A 38 5.77 -4.29 13.83
N PRO A 39 4.68 -4.92 14.30
CA PRO A 39 3.46 -4.19 14.68
C PRO A 39 3.65 -3.29 15.90
N GLU A 40 4.66 -3.55 16.73
CA GLU A 40 4.98 -2.73 17.91
C GLU A 40 5.76 -1.45 17.55
N ARG A 41 6.16 -1.25 16.29
CA ARG A 41 6.87 -0.03 15.91
C ARG A 41 5.97 1.20 16.03
N THR A 42 6.58 2.34 16.35
CA THR A 42 5.87 3.62 16.30
C THR A 42 5.69 4.09 14.86
N VAL A 43 4.57 4.77 14.59
CA VAL A 43 4.38 5.55 13.36
C VAL A 43 5.23 6.82 13.47
N GLU A 44 6.21 6.98 12.57
CA GLU A 44 7.14 8.12 12.59
C GLU A 44 6.62 9.29 11.75
N TYR A 45 5.83 9.02 10.70
CA TYR A 45 5.27 10.08 9.87
C TYR A 45 4.13 10.80 10.62
N VAL A 46 4.26 12.12 10.75
CA VAL A 46 3.22 12.98 11.34
C VAL A 46 2.64 13.85 10.23
N PRO A 47 1.36 13.70 9.87
CA PRO A 47 0.74 14.47 8.81
C PRO A 47 0.59 15.95 9.19
N GLU A 48 0.90 16.84 8.24
CA GLU A 48 0.57 18.26 8.32
C GLU A 48 -0.86 18.52 7.82
N ASN A 49 -1.39 19.73 8.04
CA ASN A 49 -2.76 20.11 7.61
C ASN A 49 -3.02 19.93 6.11
N SER A 50 -1.98 20.04 5.27
CA SER A 50 -2.03 19.79 3.84
C SER A 50 -0.89 18.83 3.47
N CYS A 51 -1.18 17.53 3.45
CA CYS A 51 -0.22 16.50 3.08
C CYS A 51 -0.82 15.49 2.10
N ASP A 52 0.05 14.75 1.41
CA ASP A 52 -0.37 13.57 0.64
C ASP A 52 -0.67 12.43 1.65
N PRO A 53 -1.91 11.91 1.71
CA PRO A 53 -2.27 10.84 2.64
C PRO A 53 -1.45 9.56 2.41
N ARG A 54 -0.86 9.35 1.23
CA ARG A 54 0.01 8.19 0.95
C ARG A 54 1.20 8.12 1.89
N ALA A 55 1.76 9.27 2.29
CA ALA A 55 2.86 9.31 3.24
C ALA A 55 2.43 8.84 4.64
N ALA A 56 1.19 9.15 5.05
CA ALA A 56 0.64 8.63 6.30
C ALA A 56 0.38 7.12 6.24
N ILE A 57 0.01 6.60 5.07
CA ILE A 57 -0.28 5.17 4.87
C ILE A 57 1.02 4.36 4.78
N ALA A 58 1.84 4.61 3.75
CA ALA A 58 3.00 3.80 3.39
C ALA A 58 4.34 4.33 3.94
N GLY A 59 4.31 5.49 4.60
CA GLY A 59 5.53 6.22 4.98
C GLY A 59 6.17 6.95 3.82
N VAL A 60 7.21 7.72 4.12
CA VAL A 60 7.95 8.53 3.12
C VAL A 60 9.44 8.54 3.46
N LYS A 61 10.31 8.73 2.46
CA LYS A 61 11.73 8.98 2.69
C LYS A 61 11.95 10.46 2.96
N ASP A 62 12.66 10.78 4.03
CA ASP A 62 13.08 12.14 4.32
C ASP A 62 14.28 12.58 3.46
N ASN A 63 14.74 13.81 3.66
CA ASN A 63 15.87 14.39 2.93
C ASN A 63 17.21 13.66 3.17
N THR A 64 17.30 12.84 4.22
CA THR A 64 18.48 12.02 4.53
C THR A 64 18.38 10.60 3.96
N GLY A 65 17.23 10.25 3.37
CA GLY A 65 16.92 8.92 2.89
C GLY A 65 16.40 7.96 3.98
N LYS A 66 16.23 8.45 5.22
CA LYS A 66 15.59 7.67 6.28
C LYS A 66 14.11 7.54 5.94
N TRP A 67 13.58 6.32 6.03
CA TRP A 67 12.15 6.09 5.89
C TRP A 67 11.43 6.43 7.20
N LEU A 68 10.54 7.41 7.12
CA LEU A 68 9.58 7.75 8.17
C LEU A 68 8.38 6.83 8.02
N GLY A 69 8.25 5.87 8.92
CA GLY A 69 7.24 4.82 8.84
C GLY A 69 5.81 5.36 8.96
N GLY A 70 4.95 4.97 8.03
CA GLY A 70 3.50 5.23 8.05
C GLY A 70 2.75 4.25 8.96
N ILE A 71 1.42 4.26 8.88
CA ILE A 71 0.56 3.39 9.69
C ILE A 71 0.51 1.93 9.20
N PHE A 72 0.74 1.68 7.90
CA PHE A 72 0.72 0.33 7.34
C PHE A 72 2.13 -0.26 7.26
N ASP A 73 2.19 -1.58 7.11
CA ASP A 73 3.44 -2.31 6.87
C ASP A 73 4.14 -1.73 5.64
N LYS A 74 5.45 -1.55 5.74
CA LYS A 74 6.27 -1.04 4.63
C LYS A 74 6.06 -1.86 3.35
N ASN A 75 5.80 -1.16 2.24
CA ASN A 75 5.55 -1.75 0.91
C ASN A 75 4.30 -2.64 0.79
N SER A 76 3.34 -2.54 1.72
CA SER A 76 2.08 -3.31 1.64
C SER A 76 0.95 -2.58 0.92
N PHE A 77 0.89 -1.25 1.00
CA PHE A 77 -0.20 -0.48 0.39
C PHE A 77 -0.06 -0.44 -1.14
N LEU A 78 -1.10 -0.90 -1.84
CA LEU A 78 -1.22 -0.84 -3.29
C LEU A 78 -2.42 0.04 -3.67
N GLU A 79 -2.15 1.26 -4.12
CA GLU A 79 -3.24 2.15 -4.56
C GLU A 79 -3.92 1.62 -5.83
N THR A 80 -5.24 1.74 -5.87
CA THR A 80 -6.07 1.49 -7.04
C THR A 80 -6.96 2.70 -7.33
N LEU A 81 -7.38 2.85 -8.59
CA LEU A 81 -8.23 3.93 -9.07
C LEU A 81 -7.63 5.35 -8.97
N GLU A 82 -6.29 5.49 -8.89
CA GLU A 82 -5.55 6.77 -8.78
C GLU A 82 -5.97 7.83 -9.85
N GLY A 83 -6.41 7.37 -11.03
CA GLY A 83 -6.88 8.23 -12.12
C GLY A 83 -8.22 8.92 -11.89
N TRP A 84 -8.98 8.56 -10.85
CA TRP A 84 -10.37 8.98 -10.64
C TRP A 84 -10.61 9.46 -9.20
N ALA A 85 -11.50 10.45 -9.03
CA ALA A 85 -11.95 10.94 -7.72
C ALA A 85 -10.81 11.23 -6.70
N ARG A 86 -9.74 11.91 -7.14
CA ARG A 86 -8.46 12.12 -6.42
C ARG A 86 -8.53 12.86 -5.07
N THR A 87 -9.72 13.27 -4.63
CA THR A 87 -9.95 13.75 -3.27
C THR A 87 -9.96 12.61 -2.24
N VAL A 88 -9.98 11.35 -2.69
CA VAL A 88 -9.88 10.15 -1.87
C VAL A 88 -8.80 9.24 -2.47
N VAL A 89 -8.11 8.50 -1.61
CA VAL A 89 -7.13 7.47 -1.98
C VAL A 89 -7.68 6.11 -1.56
N THR A 90 -7.64 5.12 -2.44
CA THR A 90 -8.18 3.76 -2.21
C THR A 90 -7.17 2.69 -2.57
N GLY A 91 -7.14 1.61 -1.82
CA GLY A 91 -6.24 0.46 -2.00
C GLY A 91 -6.59 -0.65 -1.03
#